data_AF-A0A523MAK0-F1
#
_entry.id   AF-A0A523MAK0-F1
#
_cell.length_a   1.000
_cell.length_b   1.000
_cell.length_c   1.000
_cell.angle_alpha   90.00
_cell.angle_beta   90.00
_cell.angle_gamma   90.00
#
_symmetry.space_group_name_H-M   'P 1'
#
loop_
_entity.id
_entity.type
_entity.pdbx_description
1 polymer ?
#
loop_
_entity_poly.entity_id
_entity_poly.type
_entity_poly.pdbx_seq_one_letter_code
_entity_poly.pdbx_strand_id
1 'polypeptide(L)'
;MIVQTKVAIIAGAGLVALSAAYLMGRADEQAGKDMPLQSLVAEVQAISPTAALDNRDVYYPGTEALAPDEMRIVALGTGMPSMRPKQAAACWLS
;
A
#
# COMPACT_ATOMS: atom_id res chain seq x y z
N MET A 1 58.45 -17.85 -26.22
CA MET A 1 57.30 -18.78 -26.13
C MET A 1 56.56 -18.74 -24.79
N ILE A 2 57.25 -18.70 -23.64
CA ILE A 2 56.61 -18.79 -22.30
C ILE A 2 55.61 -17.65 -21.99
N VAL A 3 55.88 -16.42 -22.42
CA VAL A 3 54.99 -15.26 -22.17
C VAL A 3 53.67 -15.39 -22.92
N GLN A 4 53.70 -15.83 -24.18
CA GLN A 4 52.52 -16.04 -25.02
C GLN A 4 51.62 -17.14 -24.45
N THR A 5 52.21 -18.22 -23.92
CA THR A 5 51.46 -19.30 -23.24
C THR A 5 50.78 -18.81 -21.96
N LYS A 6 51.43 -17.96 -21.14
CA LYS A 6 50.83 -17.38 -19.94
C LYS A 6 49.65 -16.45 -20.25
N VAL A 7 49.79 -15.61 -21.28
CA VAL A 7 48.72 -14.71 -21.73
C VAL A 7 47.51 -15.51 -22.25
N ALA A 8 47.73 -16.59 -23.00
CA ALA A 8 46.66 -17.46 -23.48
C ALA A 8 45.90 -18.15 -22.33
N ILE A 9 46.60 -18.60 -21.29
CA ILE A 9 45.97 -19.23 -20.11
C ILE A 9 45.13 -18.21 -19.33
N ILE A 10 45.63 -16.99 -19.13
CA ILE A 10 44.89 -15.93 -18.42
C ILE A 10 43.65 -15.51 -19.22
N ALA A 11 43.77 -15.35 -20.54
CA ALA A 11 42.64 -15.03 -21.40
C ALA A 11 41.58 -16.15 -21.42
N GLY A 12 42.02 -17.41 -21.47
CA GLY A 12 41.13 -18.58 -21.39
C GLY A 12 40.38 -18.66 -20.05
N ALA A 13 41.09 -18.45 -18.92
CA ALA A 13 40.47 -18.43 -17.61
C ALA A 13 39.46 -17.27 -17.46
N GLY A 14 39.76 -16.10 -18.01
CA GLY A 14 38.84 -14.97 -18.05
C GLY A 14 37.55 -15.28 -18.83
N LEU A 15 37.67 -15.94 -19.99
CA LEU A 15 36.51 -16.34 -20.80
C LEU A 15 35.62 -17.34 -20.07
N VAL A 16 36.22 -18.31 -19.35
CA VAL A 16 35.49 -19.31 -18.56
C VAL A 16 34.79 -18.69 -17.35
N ALA A 17 35.43 -17.74 -16.67
CA ALA A 17 34.80 -17.03 -15.56
C ALA A 17 33.60 -16.17 -16.03
N LEU A 18 33.74 -15.50 -17.17
CA LEU A 18 32.66 -14.73 -17.80
C LEU A 18 31.47 -15.61 -18.20
N SER A 19 31.73 -16.77 -18.81
CA SER A 19 30.65 -17.69 -19.20
C SER A 19 29.96 -18.31 -17.99
N ALA A 20 30.70 -18.66 -16.94
CA ALA A 20 30.13 -19.17 -15.69
C ALA A 20 29.23 -18.12 -15.01
N ALA A 21 29.67 -16.86 -14.93
CA ALA A 21 28.87 -15.77 -14.38
C ALA A 21 27.59 -15.53 -15.19
N TYR A 22 27.68 -15.60 -16.52
CA TYR A 22 26.53 -15.46 -17.41
C TYR A 22 25.50 -16.60 -17.23
N LEU A 23 25.97 -17.84 -17.12
CA LEU A 23 25.09 -19.00 -16.91
C LEU A 23 24.44 -18.99 -15.52
N MET A 24 25.17 -18.55 -14.48
CA MET A 24 24.63 -18.39 -13.12
C MET A 24 23.52 -17.33 -13.08
N GLY A 25 23.73 -16.17 -13.72
CA GLY A 25 22.72 -15.13 -13.82
C GLY A 25 21.43 -15.60 -14.51
N ARG A 26 21.55 -16.37 -15.60
CA ARG A 26 20.37 -16.96 -16.28
C ARG A 26 19.66 -18.01 -15.42
N ALA A 27 20.38 -18.76 -14.59
CA ALA A 27 19.79 -19.73 -13.68
C ALA A 27 18.96 -19.01 -12.59
N ASP A 28 19.46 -17.91 -12.04
CA ASP A 28 18.73 -17.09 -11.06
C ASP A 28 17.49 -16.40 -11.67
N GLU A 29 17.55 -16.03 -12.96
CA GLU A 29 16.39 -15.53 -13.72
C GLU A 29 15.32 -16.61 -13.95
N GLN A 30 15.74 -17.83 -14.34
CA GLN A 30 14.82 -18.97 -14.53
C GLN A 30 14.25 -19.49 -13.22
N ALA A 31 15.01 -19.38 -12.12
CA ALA A 31 14.58 -19.78 -10.79
C ALA A 31 13.40 -18.95 -10.30
N GLY A 32 13.10 -17.81 -10.94
CA GLY A 32 11.94 -16.99 -10.62
C GLY A 32 11.99 -16.55 -9.18
N LYS A 33 12.61 -15.41 -8.88
CA LYS A 33 12.68 -14.91 -7.51
C LYS A 33 11.25 -14.66 -7.04
N ASP A 34 10.72 -15.60 -6.25
CA ASP A 34 9.41 -15.53 -5.64
C ASP A 34 9.40 -14.30 -4.73
N MET A 35 9.00 -13.15 -5.27
CA MET A 35 8.68 -12.00 -4.45
C MET A 35 7.49 -12.45 -3.62
N PRO A 36 7.60 -12.47 -2.28
CA PRO A 36 6.51 -12.93 -1.45
C PRO A 36 5.36 -11.94 -1.65
N LEU A 37 4.38 -12.32 -2.47
CA LEU A 37 3.12 -11.59 -2.65
C LEU A 37 2.48 -11.31 -1.28
N GLN A 38 2.76 -12.17 -0.31
CA GLN A 38 2.34 -12.13 1.08
C GLN A 38 2.74 -10.83 1.82
N SER A 39 3.82 -10.14 1.43
CA SER A 39 4.24 -8.91 2.15
C SER A 39 3.38 -7.69 1.80
N LEU A 40 2.75 -7.65 0.62
CA LEU A 40 1.86 -6.54 0.21
C LEU A 40 0.43 -6.71 0.77
N VAL A 41 0.02 -7.94 1.06
CA VAL A 41 -1.31 -8.25 1.62
C VAL A 41 -1.38 -8.09 3.14
N ALA A 42 -0.24 -8.00 3.83
CA ALA A 42 -0.20 -7.90 5.28
C ALA A 42 -0.65 -6.54 5.84
N GLU A 43 -0.76 -5.50 5.00
CA GLU A 43 -1.16 -4.14 5.42
C GLU A 43 -2.53 -3.71 4.90
N VAL A 44 -3.24 -4.57 4.18
CA VAL A 44 -4.65 -4.31 3.84
C VAL A 44 -5.47 -4.72 5.06
N GLN A 45 -5.84 -3.75 5.89
CA GLN A 45 -6.90 -3.95 6.89
C GLN A 45 -8.04 -4.72 6.23
N ALA A 46 -8.48 -5.82 6.83
CA ALA A 46 -9.54 -6.63 6.28
C ALA A 46 -10.85 -5.81 6.25
N ILE A 47 -11.10 -5.12 5.14
CA ILE A 47 -12.31 -4.34 4.92
C ILE A 47 -13.46 -5.33 4.84
N SER A 48 -14.38 -5.26 5.80
CA SER A 48 -15.60 -6.05 5.75
C SER A 48 -16.45 -5.58 4.55
N PRO A 49 -16.96 -6.49 3.71
CA PRO A 49 -17.81 -6.12 2.57
C PRO A 49 -19.12 -5.45 2.95
N THR A 50 -19.55 -5.60 4.21
CA THR A 50 -20.86 -5.13 4.69
C THR A 50 -20.77 -4.16 5.86
N ALA A 51 -19.63 -4.06 6.55
CA ALA A 51 -19.50 -3.14 7.66
C ALA A 51 -19.28 -1.70 7.16
N ALA A 52 -19.63 -0.75 8.02
CA ALA A 52 -19.18 0.62 7.87
C ALA A 52 -17.65 0.66 7.75
N LEU A 53 -17.14 1.54 6.88
CA LEU A 53 -15.72 1.78 6.82
C LEU A 53 -15.34 2.66 8.01
N ASP A 54 -14.42 2.18 8.84
CA ASP A 54 -13.90 2.95 9.97
C ASP A 54 -12.99 4.10 9.51
N ASN A 55 -12.82 5.11 10.36
CA ASN A 55 -11.81 6.16 10.23
C ASN A 55 -11.92 7.04 8.96
N ARG A 56 -13.11 7.63 8.73
CA ARG A 56 -13.33 8.63 7.68
C ARG A 56 -13.01 10.04 8.21
N ASP A 57 -12.52 10.90 7.33
CA ASP A 57 -12.29 12.31 7.66
C ASP A 57 -13.60 13.11 7.86
N VAL A 58 -14.71 12.61 7.33
CA VAL A 58 -16.02 13.27 7.37
C VAL A 58 -17.14 12.29 7.70
N TYR A 59 -18.16 12.81 8.40
CA TYR A 59 -19.35 12.05 8.75
C TYR A 59 -20.36 12.01 7.59
N TYR A 60 -20.70 10.81 7.15
CA TYR A 60 -21.83 10.58 6.23
C TYR A 60 -23.02 9.99 7.03
N PRO A 61 -24.16 10.69 7.11
CA PRO A 61 -25.28 10.29 7.96
C PRO A 61 -25.74 8.84 7.74
N GLY A 62 -25.82 8.06 8.82
CA GLY A 62 -26.31 6.67 8.82
C GLY A 62 -25.33 5.62 8.29
N THR A 63 -24.07 5.99 8.02
CA THR A 63 -23.08 5.07 7.44
C THR A 63 -22.05 4.52 8.42
N GLU A 64 -22.09 4.96 9.68
CA GLU A 64 -21.17 4.60 10.74
C GLU A 64 -21.92 3.89 11.86
N ALA A 65 -21.32 2.86 12.44
CA ALA A 65 -21.86 2.22 13.63
C ALA A 65 -21.66 3.12 14.86
N LEU A 66 -22.66 3.20 15.75
CA LEU A 66 -22.57 3.92 17.02
C LEU A 66 -22.34 2.92 18.14
N ALA A 67 -21.32 3.15 18.98
CA ALA A 67 -21.09 2.29 20.14
C ALA A 67 -22.19 2.48 21.21
N PRO A 68 -22.45 1.47 22.07
CA PRO A 68 -23.51 1.55 23.09
C PRO A 68 -23.39 2.73 24.07
N ASP A 69 -22.17 3.22 24.28
CA ASP A 69 -21.79 4.30 25.19
C ASP A 69 -21.27 5.56 24.45
N GLU A 70 -21.45 5.62 23.13
CA GLU A 70 -21.11 6.78 22.30
C GLU A 70 -22.35 7.65 22.03
N MET A 71 -22.22 8.96 22.22
CA MET A 71 -23.22 9.94 21.79
C MET A 71 -22.64 10.79 20.68
N ARG A 72 -23.43 10.99 19.61
CA ARG A 72 -23.05 11.84 18.48
C ARG A 72 -23.95 13.04 18.38
N ILE A 73 -23.36 14.22 18.41
CA ILE A 73 -24.09 15.47 18.31
C ILE A 73 -23.84 16.08 16.94
N VAL A 74 -24.90 16.29 16.16
CA VAL A 74 -24.84 16.92 14.84
C VAL A 74 -25.52 18.27 14.87
N ALA A 75 -24.79 19.33 14.53
CA ALA A 75 -25.36 20.66 14.33
C ALA A 75 -26.14 20.67 13.01
N LEU A 76 -27.48 20.71 13.09
CA LEU A 76 -28.35 20.82 11.92
C LEU A 76 -28.50 22.27 11.46
N GLY A 77 -28.33 23.22 12.38
CA GLY A 77 -28.34 24.64 12.09
C GLY A 77 -27.66 25.44 13.20
N THR A 78 -26.94 26.49 12.79
CA THR A 78 -26.21 27.40 13.68
C THR A 78 -26.51 28.87 13.35
N GLY A 79 -27.64 29.12 12.68
CA GLY A 79 -28.05 30.43 12.19
C GLY A 79 -28.64 31.33 13.26
N MET A 80 -28.71 32.61 12.93
CA MET A 80 -29.38 33.64 13.73
C MET A 80 -30.87 33.76 13.33
N PRO A 81 -31.70 34.51 14.06
CA PRO A 81 -33.13 34.65 13.74
C PRO A 81 -33.41 35.20 12.34
N SER A 82 -32.47 35.92 11.73
CA SER A 82 -32.55 36.34 10.34
C SER A 82 -32.18 35.19 9.39
N MET A 83 -33.05 34.93 8.41
CA MET A 83 -32.85 33.84 7.45
C MET A 83 -31.57 34.04 6.63
N ARG A 84 -30.75 32.99 6.56
CA ARG A 84 -29.61 32.90 5.65
C ARG A 84 -29.82 31.64 4.79
N PRO A 85 -29.86 31.73 3.46
CA PRO A 85 -30.18 30.58 2.60
C PRO A 85 -29.32 29.33 2.81
N LYS A 86 -28.11 29.48 3.37
CA LYS A 86 -27.17 28.38 3.64
C LYS A 86 -27.12 27.93 5.10
N GLN A 87 -27.94 28.49 5.99
CA GLN A 87 -27.93 28.16 7.41
C GLN A 87 -29.36 28.14 7.97
N ALA A 88 -29.77 26.99 8.51
CA ALA A 88 -30.94 26.90 9.36
C ALA A 88 -30.69 27.60 10.70
N ALA A 89 -31.77 27.99 11.40
CA ALA A 89 -31.71 28.45 12.78
C ALA A 89 -31.15 27.37 13.72
N ALA A 90 -30.84 27.73 14.96
CA ALA A 90 -30.19 26.81 15.92
C ALA A 90 -31.01 25.52 16.14
N CYS A 91 -30.45 24.37 15.75
CA CYS A 91 -31.02 23.04 16.02
C CYS A 91 -29.94 21.95 16.00
N TRP A 92 -30.17 20.91 16.80
CA TRP A 92 -29.19 19.84 17.08
C TRP A 92 -29.89 18.48 17.02
N LEU A 93 -29.18 17.46 16.54
CA LEU A 93 -29.59 16.07 16.58
C LEU A 93 -28.65 15.30 17.50
N SER A 94 -29.23 14.56 18.45
CA SER A 94 -28.59 13.66 19.40
C SER A 94 -29.00 12.22 19.14
#